data_AF-A0A962FUG3-F1
#
_entry.id   AF-A0A962FUG3-F1
#
_cell.length_a   1.000
_cell.length_b   1.000
_cell.length_c   1.000
_cell.angle_alpha   90.00
_cell.angle_beta   90.00
_cell.angle_gamma   90.00
#
_symmetry.space_group_name_H-M   'P 1'
#
loop_
_entity.id
_entity.type
_entity.pdbx_description
1 polymer ?
#
loop_
_entity_poly.entity_id
_entity_poly.type
_entity_poly.pdbx_seq_one_letter_code
_entity_poly.pdbx_strand_id
1 'polypeptide(L)'
;MQIFNSVRLQSHHPVETAYYAIGDAHGHADALKKLLKNIKKDIRIRQNLNPNFNAEIVFMGDYVDRGPDSSKILDLLIEEHKEEKADGIKRVFIKGNHEFLLDVFLNEKHPSQIYLNGQNLLNNGGLCTLAEYGIFFHDKARIEGDSNFQFTVRDTNPPLILDLGDLMTARDQLQERMPKEQREFLENLRYAYDTPDFYFCHAGTDNNKPIQDQSPQFVMGISEQRLVREFARSSGHPEKIVVTGHTIVREAHLVTNEQGGGRVSTDTGAFENGKLSCAILEKRQLSGTLTARTHNAPFYQNFVPTPECRYPKKTPTKMSQPLDVVEQQV
;
A
#
# COMPACT_ATOMS: atom_id res chain seq x y z
N MET A 1 -25.41 50.80 -20.32
CA MET A 1 -25.71 50.95 -18.89
C MET A 1 -25.30 49.65 -18.21
N GLN A 2 -24.16 49.67 -17.51
CA GLN A 2 -23.59 48.50 -16.82
C GLN A 2 -24.51 48.07 -15.68
N ILE A 3 -24.86 46.78 -15.62
CA ILE A 3 -25.44 46.17 -14.43
C ILE A 3 -24.37 45.25 -13.86
N PHE A 4 -23.72 45.73 -12.80
CA PHE A 4 -22.80 44.96 -11.98
C PHE A 4 -23.58 43.84 -11.29
N ASN A 5 -23.34 42.58 -11.69
CA ASN A 5 -23.71 41.43 -10.88
C ASN A 5 -22.69 41.33 -9.73
N SER A 6 -23.15 41.69 -8.54
CA SER A 6 -22.40 41.56 -7.29
C SER A 6 -22.02 40.10 -7.06
N VAL A 7 -20.72 39.82 -7.05
CA VAL A 7 -20.16 38.57 -6.53
C VAL A 7 -20.44 38.53 -5.04
N ARG A 8 -21.30 37.60 -4.59
CA ARG A 8 -21.36 37.23 -3.17
C ARG A 8 -20.00 36.66 -2.81
N LEU A 9 -19.20 37.42 -2.06
CA LEU A 9 -18.08 36.87 -1.30
C LEU A 9 -18.66 35.90 -0.27
N GLN A 10 -18.67 34.61 -0.60
CA GLN A 10 -18.79 33.57 0.42
C GLN A 10 -17.56 33.70 1.32
N SER A 11 -17.79 34.08 2.57
CA SER A 11 -16.81 34.03 3.64
C SER A 11 -16.25 32.61 3.73
N HIS A 12 -15.12 32.37 3.06
CA HIS A 12 -14.31 31.18 3.24
C HIS A 12 -13.71 31.26 4.64
N HIS A 13 -14.43 30.76 5.63
CA HIS A 13 -13.72 30.09 6.71
C HIS A 13 -13.23 28.78 6.06
N PRO A 14 -11.93 28.62 5.75
CA PRO A 14 -11.47 27.35 5.20
C PRO A 14 -11.79 26.30 6.26
N VAL A 15 -12.64 25.34 5.90
CA VAL A 15 -12.87 24.15 6.71
C VAL A 15 -11.50 23.56 6.99
N GLU A 16 -11.09 23.54 8.26
CA GLU A 16 -9.81 23.01 8.66
C GLU A 16 -9.84 21.51 8.39
N THR A 17 -9.21 21.09 7.30
CA THR A 17 -9.21 19.71 6.83
C THR A 17 -7.87 19.07 7.13
N ALA A 18 -7.91 17.97 7.87
CA ALA A 18 -6.77 17.10 8.06
C ALA A 18 -6.88 15.85 7.18
N TYR A 19 -5.77 15.45 6.57
CA TYR A 19 -5.68 14.19 5.83
C TYR A 19 -4.87 13.18 6.63
N TYR A 20 -5.44 12.01 6.87
CA TYR A 20 -4.81 10.89 7.55
C TYR A 20 -4.35 9.88 6.50
N ALA A 21 -3.10 10.01 6.06
CA ALA A 21 -2.50 9.17 5.02
C ALA A 21 -1.84 7.93 5.62
N ILE A 22 -2.49 6.77 5.45
CA ILE A 22 -2.05 5.46 5.95
C ILE A 22 -1.16 4.79 4.91
N GLY A 23 0.07 4.46 5.30
CA GLY A 23 1.03 3.77 4.44
C GLY A 23 0.70 2.29 4.19
N ASP A 24 1.67 1.59 3.61
CA ASP A 24 1.52 0.28 2.99
C ASP A 24 1.32 -0.82 4.05
N ALA A 25 0.19 -1.53 3.94
CA ALA A 25 -0.26 -2.46 4.96
C ALA A 25 0.20 -3.89 4.70
N HIS A 26 0.32 -4.29 3.44
CA HIS A 26 0.84 -5.60 3.00
C HIS A 26 0.33 -6.77 3.86
N GLY A 27 -0.97 -6.97 3.91
CA GLY A 27 -1.57 -8.09 4.65
C GLY A 27 -1.48 -7.99 6.18
N HIS A 28 -1.11 -6.85 6.77
CA HIS A 28 -1.07 -6.69 8.24
C HIS A 28 -2.36 -6.07 8.81
N ALA A 29 -3.45 -6.83 8.72
CA ALA A 29 -4.78 -6.43 9.19
C ALA A 29 -4.81 -6.06 10.68
N ASP A 30 -3.95 -6.68 11.49
CA ASP A 30 -3.83 -6.42 12.92
C ASP A 30 -3.29 -5.00 13.22
N ALA A 31 -2.27 -4.57 12.49
CA ALA A 31 -1.72 -3.22 12.61
C ALA A 31 -2.69 -2.19 12.04
N LEU A 32 -3.34 -2.47 10.91
CA LEU A 32 -4.33 -1.58 10.31
C LEU A 32 -5.51 -1.34 11.26
N LYS A 33 -6.08 -2.39 11.87
CA LYS A 33 -7.16 -2.27 12.87
C LYS A 33 -6.79 -1.38 14.04
N LYS A 34 -5.58 -1.56 14.60
CA LYS A 34 -5.08 -0.73 15.71
C LYS A 34 -4.90 0.73 15.29
N LEU A 35 -4.35 0.94 14.09
CA LEU A 35 -4.09 2.28 13.57
C LEU A 35 -5.39 3.03 13.29
N LEU A 36 -6.37 2.39 12.63
CA LEU A 36 -7.71 2.96 12.38
C LEU A 36 -8.42 3.34 13.69
N LYS A 37 -8.34 2.51 14.73
CA LYS A 37 -8.88 2.86 16.05
C LYS A 37 -8.25 4.15 16.60
N ASN A 38 -6.94 4.32 16.46
CA ASN A 38 -6.24 5.51 16.93
C ASN A 38 -6.56 6.75 16.08
N ILE A 39 -6.67 6.59 14.75
CA ILE A 39 -7.07 7.65 13.82
C ILE A 39 -8.49 8.14 14.17
N LYS A 40 -9.47 7.23 14.27
CA LYS A 40 -10.85 7.60 14.62
C LYS A 40 -10.95 8.26 15.99
N LYS A 41 -10.13 7.83 16.95
CA LYS A 41 -10.05 8.48 18.27
C LYS A 41 -9.52 9.92 18.14
N ASP A 42 -8.44 10.13 17.38
CA ASP A 42 -7.86 11.46 17.15
C ASP A 42 -8.86 12.39 16.44
N ILE A 43 -9.49 11.93 15.36
CA ILE A 43 -10.53 12.67 14.63
C ILE A 43 -11.66 13.10 15.58
N ARG A 44 -12.19 12.18 16.38
CA ARG A 44 -13.28 12.50 17.33
C ARG A 44 -12.85 13.54 18.37
N ILE A 45 -11.62 13.47 18.87
CA ILE A 45 -11.09 14.48 19.80
C ILE A 45 -11.04 15.85 19.11
N ARG A 46 -10.53 15.93 17.88
CA ARG A 46 -10.45 17.19 17.13
C ARG A 46 -11.83 17.76 16.79
N GLN A 47 -12.78 16.93 16.38
CA GLN A 47 -14.18 17.34 16.13
C GLN A 47 -14.87 17.88 17.39
N ASN A 48 -14.59 17.29 18.57
CA ASN A 48 -15.13 17.80 19.83
C ASN A 48 -14.53 19.17 20.21
N LEU A 49 -13.29 19.46 19.81
CA LEU A 49 -12.62 20.74 20.07
C LEU A 49 -13.00 21.82 19.04
N ASN A 50 -13.22 21.42 17.78
CA ASN A 50 -13.60 22.30 16.69
C ASN A 50 -14.70 21.62 15.85
N PRO A 51 -15.98 22.02 15.99
CA PRO A 51 -17.08 21.45 15.20
C PRO A 51 -16.96 21.66 13.69
N ASN A 52 -16.13 22.59 13.24
CA ASN A 52 -15.84 22.83 11.82
C ASN A 52 -14.61 22.04 11.33
N PHE A 53 -14.02 21.19 12.17
CA PHE A 53 -12.92 20.31 11.77
C PHE A 53 -13.43 19.21 10.83
N ASN A 54 -12.78 19.08 9.69
CA ASN A 54 -13.02 18.02 8.72
C ASN A 54 -11.82 17.08 8.66
N ALA A 55 -12.09 15.82 8.35
CA ALA A 55 -11.06 14.81 8.19
C ALA A 55 -11.33 13.95 6.95
N GLU A 56 -10.25 13.54 6.29
CA GLU A 56 -10.28 12.52 5.27
C GLU A 56 -9.23 11.45 5.58
N ILE A 57 -9.56 10.18 5.37
CA ILE A 57 -8.64 9.05 5.55
C ILE A 57 -8.21 8.58 4.16
N VAL A 58 -6.92 8.60 3.89
CA VAL A 58 -6.34 8.21 2.60
C VAL A 58 -5.48 6.96 2.80
N PHE A 59 -5.83 5.87 2.12
CA PHE A 59 -5.09 4.62 2.15
C PHE A 59 -4.16 4.57 0.92
N MET A 60 -2.85 4.53 1.14
CA MET A 60 -1.85 4.83 0.10
C MET A 60 -1.55 3.68 -0.88
N GLY A 61 -2.27 2.56 -0.80
CA GLY A 61 -2.08 1.37 -1.64
C GLY A 61 -1.29 0.28 -0.93
N ASP A 62 -0.99 -0.79 -1.67
CA ASP A 62 -0.24 -1.96 -1.21
C ASP A 62 -0.85 -2.55 0.07
N TYR A 63 -2.12 -2.91 -0.08
CA TYR A 63 -2.98 -3.54 0.90
C TYR A 63 -2.68 -5.03 1.02
N VAL A 64 -2.41 -5.66 -0.12
CA VAL A 64 -2.23 -7.10 -0.27
C VAL A 64 -0.76 -7.50 -0.37
N ASP A 65 -0.55 -8.81 -0.42
CA ASP A 65 0.73 -9.50 -0.54
C ASP A 65 1.67 -9.34 0.65
N ARG A 66 2.72 -10.15 0.66
CA ARG A 66 3.80 -10.23 1.66
C ARG A 66 3.36 -10.69 3.05
N GLY A 67 2.37 -10.05 3.65
CA GLY A 67 1.86 -10.39 4.98
C GLY A 67 0.73 -11.41 4.95
N PRO A 68 0.22 -11.77 6.14
CA PRO A 68 -0.65 -12.92 6.27
C PRO A 68 -2.11 -12.66 5.87
N ASP A 69 -2.63 -11.46 6.11
CA ASP A 69 -4.07 -11.22 6.17
C ASP A 69 -4.58 -10.31 5.04
N SER A 70 -4.12 -10.49 3.80
CA SER A 70 -4.56 -9.75 2.61
C SER A 70 -6.09 -9.74 2.44
N SER A 71 -6.76 -10.90 2.53
CA SER A 71 -8.22 -10.99 2.38
C SER A 71 -8.94 -10.24 3.51
N LYS A 72 -8.42 -10.34 4.74
CA LYS A 72 -8.99 -9.58 5.87
C LYS A 72 -8.75 -8.08 5.74
N ILE A 73 -7.63 -7.64 5.15
CA ILE A 73 -7.42 -6.23 4.81
C ILE A 73 -8.53 -5.78 3.87
N LEU A 74 -8.80 -6.53 2.78
CA LEU A 74 -9.86 -6.15 1.82
C LEU A 74 -11.23 -6.07 2.50
N ASP A 75 -11.59 -7.03 3.34
CA ASP A 75 -12.83 -6.98 4.13
C ASP A 75 -12.90 -5.71 4.99
N LEU A 76 -11.80 -5.36 5.67
CA LEU A 76 -11.75 -4.15 6.49
C LEU A 76 -11.88 -2.86 5.67
N LEU A 77 -11.24 -2.78 4.50
CA LEU A 77 -11.34 -1.58 3.66
C LEU A 77 -12.74 -1.41 3.08
N ILE A 78 -13.43 -2.51 2.75
CA ILE A 78 -14.84 -2.51 2.35
C ILE A 78 -15.72 -2.04 3.51
N GLU A 79 -15.48 -2.52 4.73
CA GLU A 79 -16.18 -2.05 5.93
C GLU A 79 -15.96 -0.54 6.14
N GLU A 80 -14.72 -0.06 6.06
CA GLU A 80 -14.41 1.38 6.16
C GLU A 80 -15.07 2.21 5.06
N HIS A 81 -15.16 1.69 3.84
CA HIS A 81 -15.87 2.36 2.74
C HIS A 81 -17.36 2.49 3.02
N LYS A 82 -17.98 1.46 3.61
CA LYS A 82 -19.40 1.49 4.02
C LYS A 82 -19.62 2.46 5.19
N GLU A 83 -18.68 2.55 6.12
CA GLU A 83 -18.75 3.43 7.29
C GLU A 83 -18.70 4.93 6.95
N GLU A 84 -18.13 5.33 5.80
CA GLU A 84 -18.10 6.73 5.34
C GLU A 84 -19.47 7.41 5.43
N LYS A 85 -20.55 6.69 5.10
CA LYS A 85 -21.92 7.24 5.19
C LYS A 85 -22.41 7.44 6.62
N ALA A 86 -21.90 6.66 7.55
CA ALA A 86 -22.35 6.66 8.95
C ALA A 86 -21.69 7.77 9.76
N ASP A 87 -20.40 8.04 9.55
CA ASP A 87 -19.65 9.07 10.29
C ASP A 87 -19.36 10.34 9.46
N GLY A 88 -19.64 10.33 8.15
CA GLY A 88 -19.41 11.46 7.26
C GLY A 88 -17.94 11.77 6.96
N ILE A 89 -17.00 10.90 7.38
CA ILE A 89 -15.57 11.09 7.14
C ILE A 89 -15.23 10.42 5.79
N LYS A 90 -14.64 11.16 4.86
CA LYS A 90 -14.33 10.62 3.53
C LYS A 90 -13.19 9.60 3.61
N ARG A 91 -13.32 8.47 2.91
CA ARG A 91 -12.27 7.48 2.68
C ARG A 91 -11.83 7.50 1.22
N VAL A 92 -10.53 7.51 1.01
CA VAL A 92 -9.91 7.47 -0.32
C VAL A 92 -8.96 6.27 -0.36
N PHE A 93 -9.15 5.40 -1.34
CA PHE A 93 -8.35 4.19 -1.51
C PHE A 93 -7.51 4.30 -2.79
N ILE A 94 -6.20 4.47 -2.63
CA ILE A 94 -5.24 4.55 -3.73
C ILE A 94 -4.81 3.13 -4.14
N LYS A 95 -4.76 2.86 -5.44
CA LYS A 95 -4.27 1.59 -5.99
C LYS A 95 -2.75 1.56 -5.93
N GLY A 96 -2.17 0.58 -5.23
CA GLY A 96 -0.75 0.30 -5.26
C GLY A 96 -0.34 -0.60 -6.41
N ASN A 97 0.97 -0.84 -6.57
CA ASN A 97 1.42 -1.78 -7.59
C ASN A 97 1.00 -3.21 -7.28
N HIS A 98 0.85 -3.59 -6.02
CA HIS A 98 0.40 -4.94 -5.66
C HIS A 98 -1.06 -5.19 -6.05
N GLU A 99 -1.94 -4.23 -5.80
CA GLU A 99 -3.33 -4.32 -6.27
C GLU A 99 -3.42 -4.34 -7.80
N PHE A 100 -2.52 -3.63 -8.50
CA PHE A 100 -2.41 -3.74 -9.96
C PHE A 100 -1.99 -5.13 -10.41
N LEU A 101 -0.94 -5.71 -9.81
CA LEU A 101 -0.46 -7.05 -10.15
C LEU A 101 -1.52 -8.14 -9.94
N LEU A 102 -2.25 -8.05 -8.82
CA LEU A 102 -3.35 -8.97 -8.52
C LEU A 102 -4.49 -8.85 -9.54
N ASP A 103 -4.88 -7.62 -9.87
CA ASP A 103 -5.98 -7.32 -10.81
C ASP A 103 -5.67 -7.80 -12.24
N VAL A 104 -4.47 -7.47 -12.76
CA VAL A 104 -4.07 -7.93 -14.11
C VAL A 104 -3.88 -9.44 -14.17
N PHE A 105 -3.47 -10.10 -13.09
CA PHE A 105 -3.42 -11.56 -13.06
C PHE A 105 -4.84 -12.15 -13.06
N LEU A 106 -5.71 -11.66 -12.18
CA LEU A 106 -7.08 -12.13 -12.01
C LEU A 106 -7.90 -12.03 -13.29
N ASN A 107 -7.72 -10.97 -14.08
CA ASN A 107 -8.57 -10.65 -15.22
C ASN A 107 -7.99 -11.08 -16.59
N GLU A 108 -6.78 -11.64 -16.63
CA GLU A 108 -6.12 -12.02 -17.87
C GLU A 108 -6.64 -13.35 -18.46
N LYS A 109 -6.76 -13.39 -19.79
CA LYS A 109 -7.24 -14.54 -20.56
C LYS A 109 -6.20 -15.10 -21.51
N HIS A 110 -5.22 -14.29 -21.94
CA HIS A 110 -4.18 -14.69 -22.87
C HIS A 110 -3.08 -15.48 -22.14
N PRO A 111 -2.78 -16.73 -22.55
CA PRO A 111 -1.85 -17.58 -21.79
C PRO A 111 -0.46 -16.98 -21.56
N SER A 112 0.13 -16.33 -22.58
CA SER A 112 1.43 -15.67 -22.43
C SER A 112 1.43 -14.54 -21.40
N GLN A 113 0.31 -13.83 -21.27
CA GLN A 113 0.17 -12.74 -20.33
C GLN A 113 -0.21 -13.23 -18.92
N ILE A 114 -0.97 -14.34 -18.81
CA ILE A 114 -1.16 -15.05 -17.53
C ILE A 114 0.20 -15.47 -16.97
N TYR A 115 1.07 -16.01 -17.83
CA TYR A 115 2.42 -16.39 -17.42
C TYR A 115 3.19 -15.20 -16.86
N LEU A 116 3.28 -14.09 -17.60
CA LEU A 116 4.00 -12.89 -17.17
C LEU A 116 3.39 -12.24 -15.92
N ASN A 117 2.07 -12.08 -15.87
CA ASN A 117 1.37 -11.49 -14.73
C ASN A 117 1.51 -12.35 -13.47
N GLY A 118 1.38 -13.67 -13.61
CA GLY A 118 1.57 -14.60 -12.51
C GLY A 118 3.00 -14.58 -11.98
N GLN A 119 4.00 -14.56 -12.85
CA GLN A 119 5.40 -14.39 -12.45
C GLN A 119 5.62 -13.11 -11.64
N ASN A 120 5.09 -11.98 -12.12
CA ASN A 120 5.24 -10.70 -11.45
C ASN A 120 4.52 -10.69 -10.10
N LEU A 121 3.30 -11.22 -10.01
CA LEU A 121 2.55 -11.34 -8.76
C LEU A 121 3.31 -12.19 -7.73
N LEU A 122 3.74 -13.39 -8.11
CA LEU A 122 4.39 -14.32 -7.17
C LEU A 122 5.76 -13.82 -6.71
N ASN A 123 6.55 -13.22 -7.61
CA ASN A 123 7.86 -12.63 -7.26
C ASN A 123 7.73 -11.38 -6.36
N ASN A 124 6.53 -10.83 -6.21
CA ASN A 124 6.25 -9.73 -5.30
C ASN A 124 5.45 -10.17 -4.06
N GLY A 125 5.43 -11.46 -3.74
CA GLY A 125 4.83 -11.95 -2.49
C GLY A 125 3.36 -12.33 -2.58
N GLY A 126 2.82 -12.47 -3.80
CA GLY A 126 1.44 -12.89 -4.04
C GLY A 126 1.09 -14.30 -3.55
N LEU A 127 2.08 -15.14 -3.22
CA LEU A 127 1.85 -16.46 -2.64
C LEU A 127 0.98 -16.40 -1.37
N CYS A 128 1.23 -15.41 -0.49
CA CYS A 128 0.47 -15.28 0.76
C CYS A 128 -1.00 -14.92 0.48
N THR A 129 -1.23 -14.02 -0.47
CA THR A 129 -2.58 -13.63 -0.90
C THR A 129 -3.32 -14.82 -1.50
N LEU A 130 -2.71 -15.58 -2.41
CA LEU A 130 -3.34 -16.76 -3.03
C LEU A 130 -3.69 -17.84 -1.99
N ALA A 131 -2.82 -18.06 -1.00
CA ALA A 131 -3.03 -19.03 0.07
C ALA A 131 -4.27 -18.73 0.93
N GLU A 132 -4.66 -17.46 1.10
CA GLU A 132 -5.88 -17.10 1.81
C GLU A 132 -7.15 -17.56 1.09
N TYR A 133 -7.12 -17.57 -0.24
CA TYR A 133 -8.17 -18.13 -1.09
C TYR A 133 -8.02 -19.66 -1.30
N GLY A 134 -7.17 -20.31 -0.51
CA GLY A 134 -6.97 -21.76 -0.54
C GLY A 134 -6.21 -22.26 -1.76
N ILE A 135 -5.47 -21.39 -2.43
CA ILE A 135 -4.66 -21.74 -3.61
C ILE A 135 -3.25 -21.99 -3.12
N PHE A 136 -2.80 -23.24 -3.26
CA PHE A 136 -1.51 -23.69 -2.80
C PHE A 136 -0.74 -24.28 -3.97
N PHE A 137 0.56 -24.07 -3.97
CA PHE A 137 1.46 -24.64 -4.95
C PHE A 137 2.30 -25.74 -4.31
N HIS A 138 2.61 -26.74 -5.11
CA HIS A 138 3.53 -27.81 -4.73
C HIS A 138 4.72 -27.76 -5.68
N ASP A 139 5.91 -27.96 -5.15
CA ASP A 139 7.12 -27.98 -5.97
C ASP A 139 7.06 -29.15 -6.95
N LYS A 140 7.13 -28.84 -8.24
CA LYS A 140 7.34 -29.84 -9.28
C LYS A 140 8.84 -30.11 -9.29
N ALA A 141 9.24 -31.33 -8.91
CA ALA A 141 10.61 -31.80 -9.15
C ALA A 141 10.99 -31.45 -10.60
N ARG A 142 12.10 -30.73 -10.81
CA ARG A 142 12.53 -30.26 -12.14
C ARG A 142 12.40 -31.38 -13.16
N ILE A 143 11.48 -31.24 -14.10
CA ILE A 143 11.41 -32.16 -15.24
C ILE A 143 12.48 -31.69 -16.22
N GLU A 144 13.62 -32.38 -16.25
CA GLU A 144 14.62 -32.19 -17.30
C GLU A 144 13.97 -32.54 -18.65
N GLY A 145 13.75 -31.55 -19.51
CA GLY A 145 13.35 -31.76 -20.91
C GLY A 145 12.16 -30.94 -21.41
N ASP A 146 11.34 -30.33 -20.54
CA ASP A 146 10.18 -29.49 -20.93
C ASP A 146 10.37 -28.01 -20.53
N SER A 147 11.57 -27.51 -20.82
CA SER A 147 12.20 -26.35 -20.17
C SER A 147 11.69 -24.98 -20.62
N ASN A 148 10.77 -24.88 -21.57
CA ASN A 148 10.50 -23.60 -22.24
C ASN A 148 9.48 -22.70 -21.53
N PHE A 149 8.78 -23.19 -20.49
CA PHE A 149 7.74 -22.41 -19.79
C PHE A 149 7.73 -22.61 -18.27
N GLN A 150 8.85 -23.02 -17.68
CA GLN A 150 9.01 -23.08 -16.23
C GLN A 150 9.72 -21.83 -15.69
N PHE A 151 9.38 -21.41 -14.48
CA PHE A 151 10.14 -20.40 -13.74
C PHE A 151 10.23 -20.74 -12.26
N THR A 152 11.27 -20.21 -11.62
CA THR A 152 11.44 -20.29 -10.16
C THR A 152 10.87 -19.02 -9.53
N VAL A 153 9.95 -19.19 -8.57
CA VAL A 153 9.44 -18.09 -7.76
C VAL A 153 10.56 -17.58 -6.85
N ARG A 154 10.85 -16.29 -6.93
CA ARG A 154 11.87 -15.64 -6.09
C ARG A 154 11.51 -15.76 -4.62
N ASP A 155 12.54 -15.74 -3.77
CA ASP A 155 12.41 -15.67 -2.32
C ASP A 155 11.47 -16.76 -1.74
N THR A 156 11.64 -18.01 -2.22
CA THR A 156 11.01 -19.22 -1.68
C THR A 156 12.07 -20.22 -1.21
N ASN A 157 11.84 -20.88 -0.08
CA ASN A 157 12.68 -21.97 0.41
C ASN A 157 11.79 -23.12 0.96
N PRO A 158 11.80 -24.32 0.36
CA PRO A 158 12.57 -24.70 -0.83
C PRO A 158 12.18 -23.90 -2.09
N PRO A 159 13.02 -23.87 -3.13
CA PRO A 159 12.68 -23.20 -4.39
C PRO A 159 11.38 -23.76 -4.96
N LEU A 160 10.44 -22.88 -5.31
CA LEU A 160 9.19 -23.28 -5.94
C LEU A 160 9.28 -23.09 -7.45
N ILE A 161 9.11 -24.18 -8.21
CA ILE A 161 9.13 -24.15 -9.69
C ILE A 161 7.72 -24.38 -10.23
N LEU A 162 7.26 -23.46 -11.07
CA LEU A 162 5.91 -23.44 -11.63
C LEU A 162 5.95 -23.30 -13.15
N ASP A 163 4.88 -23.74 -13.80
CA ASP A 163 4.63 -23.54 -15.23
C ASP A 163 3.35 -22.75 -15.51
N LEU A 164 3.05 -22.53 -16.80
CA LEU A 164 1.83 -21.86 -17.24
C LEU A 164 0.55 -22.56 -16.74
N GLY A 165 0.54 -23.90 -16.69
CA GLY A 165 -0.63 -24.67 -16.23
C GLY A 165 -0.94 -24.41 -14.76
N ASP A 166 0.09 -24.30 -13.92
CA ASP A 166 -0.06 -23.93 -12.51
C ASP A 166 -0.66 -22.52 -12.37
N LEU A 167 -0.15 -21.56 -13.15
CA LEU A 167 -0.63 -20.17 -13.12
C LEU A 167 -2.06 -20.03 -13.65
N MET A 168 -2.41 -20.74 -14.73
CA MET A 168 -3.79 -20.77 -15.24
C MET A 168 -4.76 -21.36 -14.21
N THR A 169 -4.38 -22.49 -13.59
CA THR A 169 -5.17 -23.12 -12.54
C THR A 169 -5.36 -22.19 -11.35
N ALA A 170 -4.28 -21.56 -10.88
CA ALA A 170 -4.33 -20.60 -9.79
C ALA A 170 -5.22 -19.39 -10.12
N ARG A 171 -5.13 -18.86 -11.34
CA ARG A 171 -5.97 -17.74 -11.80
C ARG A 171 -7.45 -18.11 -11.80
N ASP A 172 -7.80 -19.24 -12.39
CA ASP A 172 -9.19 -19.72 -12.47
C ASP A 172 -9.76 -19.98 -11.06
N GLN A 173 -8.99 -20.62 -10.18
CA GLN A 173 -9.37 -20.82 -8.78
C GLN A 173 -9.54 -19.49 -8.03
N LEU A 174 -8.69 -18.48 -8.29
CA LEU A 174 -8.82 -17.17 -7.67
C LEU A 174 -10.09 -16.46 -8.14
N GLN A 175 -10.41 -16.52 -9.43
CA GLN A 175 -11.66 -15.98 -9.98
C GLN A 175 -12.90 -16.62 -9.35
N GLU A 176 -12.87 -17.93 -9.11
CA GLU A 176 -13.95 -18.67 -8.45
C GLU A 176 -14.09 -18.32 -6.96
N ARG A 177 -12.97 -18.23 -6.25
CA ARG A 177 -12.95 -18.20 -4.78
C ARG A 177 -12.90 -16.80 -4.18
N MET A 178 -12.43 -15.79 -4.93
CA MET A 178 -12.40 -14.40 -4.45
C MET A 178 -13.82 -13.82 -4.44
N PRO A 179 -14.32 -13.36 -3.28
CA PRO A 179 -15.61 -12.70 -3.15
C PRO A 179 -15.80 -11.58 -4.17
N LYS A 180 -17.00 -11.52 -4.78
CA LYS A 180 -17.35 -10.49 -5.76
C LYS A 180 -17.13 -9.08 -5.24
N GLU A 181 -17.47 -8.83 -3.98
CA GLU A 181 -17.31 -7.51 -3.35
C GLU A 181 -15.84 -7.08 -3.25
N GLN A 182 -14.92 -8.02 -2.99
CA GLN A 182 -13.48 -7.73 -2.98
C GLN A 182 -12.96 -7.42 -4.39
N ARG A 183 -13.44 -8.12 -5.42
CA ARG A 183 -13.10 -7.83 -6.82
C ARG A 183 -13.59 -6.45 -7.24
N GLU A 184 -14.85 -6.15 -6.96
CA GLU A 184 -15.45 -4.84 -7.24
C GLU A 184 -14.72 -3.72 -6.48
N PHE A 185 -14.29 -3.95 -5.24
CA PHE A 185 -13.48 -2.99 -4.49
C PHE A 185 -12.14 -2.70 -5.18
N LEU A 186 -11.40 -3.73 -5.60
CA LEU A 186 -10.11 -3.59 -6.29
C LEU A 186 -10.21 -2.86 -7.64
N GLU A 187 -11.31 -3.06 -8.36
CA GLU A 187 -11.60 -2.40 -9.64
C GLU A 187 -11.87 -0.89 -9.48
N ASN A 188 -12.35 -0.46 -8.30
CA ASN A 188 -12.74 0.93 -8.03
C ASN A 188 -11.66 1.77 -7.31
N LEU A 189 -10.46 1.21 -7.11
CA LEU A 189 -9.35 1.93 -6.51
C LEU A 189 -8.88 3.09 -7.40
N ARG A 190 -8.50 4.21 -6.78
CA ARG A 190 -8.06 5.42 -7.49
C ARG A 190 -6.57 5.37 -7.75
N TYR A 191 -6.12 5.86 -8.90
CA TYR A 191 -4.67 6.00 -9.15
C TYR A 191 -4.02 7.16 -8.38
N ALA A 192 -4.80 8.22 -8.18
CA ALA A 192 -4.37 9.40 -7.44
C ALA A 192 -5.57 10.11 -6.82
N TYR A 193 -5.28 11.00 -5.88
CA TYR A 193 -6.25 11.92 -5.31
C TYR A 193 -5.65 13.32 -5.19
N ASP A 194 -6.26 14.28 -5.88
CA ASP A 194 -5.77 15.65 -5.97
C ASP A 194 -6.61 16.59 -5.09
N THR A 195 -5.93 17.34 -4.22
CA THR A 195 -6.53 18.32 -3.29
C THR A 195 -5.84 19.67 -3.46
N PRO A 196 -6.31 20.80 -2.93
CA PRO A 196 -5.59 22.07 -3.06
C PRO A 196 -4.12 22.02 -2.57
N ASP A 197 -3.87 21.32 -1.47
CA ASP A 197 -2.56 21.32 -0.80
C ASP A 197 -1.67 20.11 -1.12
N PHE A 198 -2.28 18.95 -1.34
CA PHE A 198 -1.61 17.66 -1.44
C PHE A 198 -2.04 16.89 -2.68
N TYR A 199 -1.11 16.10 -3.24
CA TYR A 199 -1.38 15.10 -4.26
C TYR A 199 -1.04 13.72 -3.71
N PHE A 200 -2.01 12.85 -3.59
CA PHE A 200 -1.83 11.51 -3.06
C PHE A 200 -1.70 10.52 -4.22
N CYS A 201 -0.61 9.79 -4.27
CA CYS A 201 -0.43 8.66 -5.18
C CYS A 201 0.47 7.61 -4.55
N HIS A 202 0.52 6.39 -5.10
CA HIS A 202 1.22 5.31 -4.43
C HIS A 202 2.75 5.50 -4.42
N ALA A 203 3.38 5.72 -5.58
CA ALA A 203 4.83 5.66 -5.75
C ALA A 203 5.52 7.01 -6.00
N GLY A 204 4.79 8.04 -6.43
CA GLY A 204 5.32 9.37 -6.72
C GLY A 204 4.90 9.92 -8.09
N THR A 205 5.65 10.90 -8.60
CA THR A 205 5.34 11.63 -9.83
C THR A 205 6.58 11.83 -10.70
N ASP A 206 6.39 11.93 -12.01
CA ASP A 206 7.40 12.40 -12.95
C ASP A 206 7.57 13.90 -12.77
N ASN A 207 8.68 14.30 -12.14
CA ASN A 207 8.95 15.71 -11.79
C ASN A 207 9.15 16.62 -13.01
N ASN A 208 9.21 16.07 -14.23
CA ASN A 208 9.31 16.84 -15.47
C ASN A 208 7.94 17.10 -16.13
N LYS A 209 6.85 16.62 -15.53
CA LYS A 209 5.49 16.78 -16.05
C LYS A 209 4.62 17.51 -15.03
N PRO A 210 3.65 18.32 -15.47
CA PRO A 210 2.65 18.90 -14.58
C PRO A 210 1.92 17.83 -13.75
N ILE A 211 1.37 18.22 -12.60
CA ILE A 211 0.65 17.26 -11.73
C ILE A 211 -0.57 16.61 -12.40
N GLN A 212 -1.18 17.33 -13.36
CA GLN A 212 -2.35 16.88 -14.10
C GLN A 212 -2.01 15.86 -15.21
N ASP A 213 -0.75 15.80 -15.62
CA ASP A 213 -0.28 15.03 -16.78
C ASP A 213 0.49 13.76 -16.37
N GLN A 214 0.23 13.28 -15.15
CA GLN A 214 0.87 12.09 -14.60
C GLN A 214 0.20 10.81 -15.14
N SER A 215 1.03 9.82 -15.53
CA SER A 215 0.54 8.52 -16.01
C SER A 215 0.13 7.64 -14.83
N PRO A 216 -1.01 6.91 -14.89
CA PRO A 216 -1.39 5.90 -13.90
C PRO A 216 -0.28 4.88 -13.62
N GLN A 217 0.40 4.40 -14.66
CA GLN A 217 1.49 3.42 -14.53
C GLN A 217 2.69 4.01 -13.79
N PHE A 218 2.98 5.29 -13.97
CA PHE A 218 4.06 5.96 -13.23
C PHE A 218 3.67 6.13 -11.76
N VAL A 219 2.49 6.68 -11.48
CA VAL A 219 2.09 7.03 -10.11
C VAL A 219 1.83 5.80 -9.24
N MET A 220 1.55 4.64 -9.85
CA MET A 220 1.53 3.34 -9.17
C MET A 220 2.91 2.70 -9.04
N GLY A 221 3.96 3.23 -9.69
CA GLY A 221 5.29 2.61 -9.67
C GLY A 221 5.36 1.33 -10.51
N ILE A 222 4.59 1.23 -11.60
CA ILE A 222 4.61 0.10 -12.55
C ILE A 222 5.59 0.33 -13.68
N SER A 223 5.77 1.57 -14.12
CA SER A 223 6.70 1.97 -15.19
C SER A 223 7.81 2.88 -14.68
N GLU A 224 8.87 3.06 -15.46
CA GLU A 224 9.92 4.05 -15.19
C GLU A 224 10.56 3.92 -13.79
N GLN A 225 10.84 2.69 -13.36
CA GLN A 225 11.38 2.35 -12.03
C GLN A 225 12.58 3.19 -11.61
N ARG A 226 13.41 3.60 -12.58
CA ARG A 226 14.53 4.51 -12.35
C ARG A 226 14.05 5.88 -11.87
N LEU A 227 13.08 6.47 -12.57
CA LEU A 227 12.51 7.78 -12.24
C LEU A 227 11.72 7.74 -10.93
N VAL A 228 10.99 6.66 -10.65
CA VAL A 228 10.32 6.45 -9.34
C VAL A 228 11.34 6.49 -8.20
N ARG A 229 12.47 5.78 -8.37
CA ARG A 229 13.58 5.77 -7.41
C ARG A 229 14.30 7.12 -7.31
N GLU A 230 14.35 7.90 -8.39
CA GLU A 230 14.89 9.26 -8.39
C GLU A 230 13.94 10.21 -7.63
N PHE A 231 12.63 10.10 -7.85
CA PHE A 231 11.61 10.86 -7.10
C PHE A 231 11.71 10.59 -5.59
N ALA A 232 11.81 9.32 -5.17
CA ALA A 232 11.90 8.96 -3.75
C ALA A 232 13.14 9.57 -3.05
N ARG A 233 14.19 9.92 -3.82
CA ARG A 233 15.41 10.56 -3.32
C ARG A 233 15.45 12.06 -3.54
N SER A 234 14.51 12.63 -4.29
CA SER A 234 14.45 14.07 -4.56
C SER A 234 13.78 14.83 -3.42
N SER A 235 13.66 16.15 -3.59
CA SER A 235 12.85 17.03 -2.74
C SER A 235 11.36 17.03 -3.12
N GLY A 236 10.90 16.03 -3.88
CA GLY A 236 9.51 15.89 -4.34
C GLY A 236 9.19 16.69 -5.60
N HIS A 237 7.89 16.77 -5.92
CA HIS A 237 7.39 17.45 -7.12
C HIS A 237 7.52 18.98 -6.98
N PRO A 238 7.85 19.72 -8.05
CA PRO A 238 8.01 21.18 -7.98
C PRO A 238 6.72 21.91 -7.58
N GLU A 239 5.58 21.48 -8.09
CA GLU A 239 4.30 22.21 -7.94
C GLU A 239 3.53 21.89 -6.65
N LYS A 240 3.77 20.72 -6.04
CA LYS A 240 2.85 20.16 -5.04
C LYS A 240 3.54 19.26 -4.03
N ILE A 241 2.97 19.15 -2.84
CA ILE A 241 3.42 18.16 -1.87
C ILE A 241 2.79 16.82 -2.23
N VAL A 242 3.62 15.90 -2.72
CA VAL A 242 3.20 14.56 -3.13
C VAL A 242 3.32 13.59 -1.96
N VAL A 243 2.20 12.99 -1.55
CA VAL A 243 2.14 12.02 -0.46
C VAL A 243 2.20 10.62 -1.08
N THR A 244 3.11 9.78 -0.60
CA THR A 244 3.39 8.45 -1.16
C THR A 244 3.43 7.35 -0.11
N GLY A 245 3.21 6.12 -0.58
CA GLY A 245 3.63 4.88 0.05
C GLY A 245 4.92 4.36 -0.61
N HIS A 246 4.93 3.07 -0.94
CA HIS A 246 5.81 2.34 -1.87
C HIS A 246 7.28 2.21 -1.46
N THR A 247 7.95 3.33 -1.16
CA THR A 247 9.34 3.33 -0.73
C THR A 247 9.42 3.39 0.78
N ILE A 248 9.89 2.30 1.39
CA ILE A 248 10.07 2.18 2.84
C ILE A 248 11.02 3.27 3.35
N VAL A 249 10.53 4.01 4.36
CA VAL A 249 11.28 5.01 5.10
C VAL A 249 11.29 4.69 6.59
N ARG A 250 12.28 5.21 7.33
CA ARG A 250 12.35 4.99 8.78
C ARG A 250 11.14 5.55 9.51
N GLU A 251 10.66 6.71 9.10
CA GLU A 251 9.50 7.40 9.64
C GLU A 251 8.90 8.32 8.58
N ALA A 252 7.61 8.62 8.74
CA ALA A 252 6.97 9.57 7.86
C ALA A 252 7.57 10.96 8.06
N HIS A 253 7.98 11.59 6.96
CA HIS A 253 8.67 12.86 6.99
C HIS A 253 8.27 13.70 5.78
N LEU A 254 8.21 15.02 5.98
CA LEU A 254 7.99 16.00 4.92
C LEU A 254 9.35 16.53 4.44
N VAL A 255 9.54 16.51 3.11
CA VAL A 255 10.61 17.26 2.44
C VAL A 255 9.93 18.29 1.54
N THR A 256 10.29 19.56 1.68
CA THR A 256 9.81 20.65 0.81
C THR A 256 10.92 21.14 -0.10
N ASN A 257 10.55 21.73 -1.22
CA ASN A 257 11.46 22.42 -2.12
C ASN A 257 11.17 23.93 -2.17
N GLU A 258 12.10 24.69 -2.73
CA GLU A 258 12.02 26.17 -2.82
C GLU A 258 10.86 26.66 -3.70
N GLN A 259 10.33 25.79 -4.56
CA GLN A 259 9.23 26.08 -5.49
C GLN A 259 7.86 25.89 -4.83
N GLY A 260 7.84 25.56 -3.53
CA GLY A 260 6.65 25.38 -2.73
C GLY A 260 6.10 23.96 -2.74
N GLY A 261 6.60 23.07 -3.60
CA GLY A 261 6.24 21.66 -3.62
C GLY A 261 7.00 20.81 -2.59
N GLY A 262 6.88 19.49 -2.71
CA GLY A 262 7.49 18.59 -1.74
C GLY A 262 7.11 17.13 -1.89
N ARG A 263 7.52 16.31 -0.92
CA ARG A 263 7.04 14.95 -0.75
C ARG A 263 6.85 14.58 0.72
N VAL A 264 5.88 13.70 0.98
CA VAL A 264 5.71 12.99 2.24
C VAL A 264 5.68 11.50 1.94
N SER A 265 6.56 10.73 2.54
CA SER A 265 6.55 9.26 2.41
C SER A 265 5.98 8.64 3.67
N THR A 266 5.00 7.76 3.54
CA THR A 266 4.23 7.20 4.67
C THR A 266 4.51 5.72 4.93
N ASP A 267 5.11 5.02 3.97
CA ASP A 267 5.47 3.62 4.12
C ASP A 267 6.63 3.45 5.09
N THR A 268 6.38 2.80 6.22
CA THR A 268 7.43 2.48 7.20
C THR A 268 7.77 1.00 7.27
N GLY A 269 7.35 0.24 6.27
CA GLY A 269 7.57 -1.20 6.14
C GLY A 269 6.76 -1.98 7.16
N ALA A 270 5.45 -2.09 6.98
CA ALA A 270 4.63 -2.94 7.84
C ALA A 270 5.09 -4.41 7.77
N PHE A 271 5.34 -4.92 6.56
CA PHE A 271 5.81 -6.29 6.35
C PHE A 271 7.28 -6.50 6.73
N GLU A 272 8.13 -5.50 6.48
CA GLU A 272 9.57 -5.61 6.70
C GLU A 272 9.97 -5.25 8.14
N ASN A 273 9.52 -4.10 8.64
CA ASN A 273 9.94 -3.54 9.93
C ASN A 273 8.87 -3.70 11.03
N GLY A 274 7.69 -4.20 10.68
CA GLY A 274 6.59 -4.36 11.63
C GLY A 274 5.95 -3.06 12.09
N LYS A 275 6.16 -1.97 11.36
CA LYS A 275 5.60 -0.67 11.69
C LYS A 275 4.73 -0.17 10.53
N LEU A 276 3.44 -0.01 10.81
CA LEU A 276 2.51 0.71 9.95
C LEU A 276 2.38 2.14 10.47
N SER A 277 2.41 3.12 9.58
CA SER A 277 2.33 4.54 9.94
C SER A 277 1.17 5.25 9.23
N CYS A 278 0.68 6.30 9.88
CA CYS A 278 -0.23 7.28 9.32
C CYS A 278 0.40 8.66 9.48
N ALA A 279 0.52 9.42 8.39
CA ALA A 279 0.84 10.84 8.44
C ALA A 279 -0.45 11.66 8.62
N ILE A 280 -0.42 12.66 9.51
CA ILE A 280 -1.50 13.64 9.68
C ILE A 280 -1.05 14.92 8.99
N LEU A 281 -1.78 15.34 7.97
CA LEU A 281 -1.39 16.42 7.07
C LEU A 281 -2.41 17.56 7.10
N GLU A 282 -1.96 18.78 7.37
CA GLU A 282 -2.80 19.98 7.44
C GLU A 282 -2.02 21.16 6.85
N LYS A 283 -2.68 22.02 6.06
CA LYS A 283 -2.11 23.30 5.56
C LYS A 283 -0.70 23.16 5.00
N ARG A 284 -0.47 22.15 4.14
CA ARG A 284 0.84 21.85 3.53
C ARG A 284 1.94 21.43 4.52
N GLN A 285 1.59 20.94 5.70
CA GLN A 285 2.53 20.49 6.72
C GLN A 285 2.24 19.05 7.17
N LEU A 286 3.27 18.40 7.72
CA LEU A 286 3.14 17.19 8.52
C LEU A 286 2.91 17.57 9.98
N SER A 287 1.65 17.57 10.41
CA SER A 287 1.23 17.96 11.76
C SER A 287 1.50 16.88 12.81
N GLY A 288 1.63 15.62 12.39
CA GLY A 288 1.89 14.52 13.31
C GLY A 288 1.92 13.16 12.62
N THR A 289 2.24 12.13 13.41
CA THR A 289 2.21 10.74 12.95
C THR A 289 1.57 9.84 13.99
N LEU A 290 0.82 8.85 13.52
CA LEU A 290 0.32 7.74 14.33
C LEU A 290 0.95 6.45 13.81
N THR A 291 1.23 5.51 14.70
CA THR A 291 1.83 4.23 14.30
C THR A 291 1.17 3.05 14.99
N ALA A 292 1.25 1.88 14.37
CA ALA A 292 0.86 0.60 14.93
C ALA A 292 1.92 -0.46 14.63
N ARG A 293 2.09 -1.39 15.57
CA ARG A 293 2.98 -2.56 15.42
C ARG A 293 2.19 -3.78 14.97
N THR A 294 2.73 -4.50 14.01
CA THR A 294 2.23 -5.83 13.62
C THR A 294 2.65 -6.85 14.69
N HIS A 295 1.89 -7.93 14.86
CA HIS A 295 2.23 -9.02 15.78
C HIS A 295 3.34 -9.93 15.25
N ASN A 296 3.47 -10.03 13.92
CA ASN A 296 4.21 -11.10 13.24
C ASN A 296 5.35 -10.61 12.34
N ALA A 297 5.83 -9.37 12.49
CA ALA A 297 6.94 -8.86 11.70
C ALA A 297 8.34 -9.00 12.36
N PRO A 298 9.43 -9.06 11.57
CA PRO A 298 9.44 -9.22 10.11
C PRO A 298 8.74 -10.52 9.71
N PHE A 299 7.87 -10.45 8.71
CA PHE A 299 7.22 -11.64 8.18
C PHE A 299 8.23 -12.41 7.33
N TYR A 300 8.34 -13.72 7.53
CA TYR A 300 9.43 -14.49 6.93
C TYR A 300 9.30 -14.56 5.41
N GLN A 301 10.25 -13.94 4.72
CA GLN A 301 10.51 -14.14 3.31
C GLN A 301 11.17 -15.52 3.13
N ASN A 302 10.98 -16.21 2.00
CA ASN A 302 11.44 -17.60 1.77
C ASN A 302 10.53 -18.69 2.33
N PHE A 303 9.22 -18.52 2.21
CA PHE A 303 8.23 -19.52 2.62
C PHE A 303 7.24 -19.83 1.50
N VAL A 304 6.89 -21.11 1.34
CA VAL A 304 5.81 -21.56 0.46
C VAL A 304 4.62 -21.96 1.32
N PRO A 305 3.49 -21.24 1.26
CA PRO A 305 2.28 -21.59 2.00
C PRO A 305 1.76 -22.99 1.67
N THR A 306 1.30 -23.70 2.70
CA THR A 306 0.61 -24.99 2.58
C THR A 306 -0.77 -24.94 3.26
N PRO A 307 -1.66 -25.92 3.00
CA PRO A 307 -2.94 -26.00 3.71
C PRO A 307 -2.79 -26.05 5.23
N GLU A 308 -1.76 -26.71 5.74
CA GLU A 308 -1.47 -26.87 7.17
C GLU A 308 -0.79 -25.64 7.78
N CYS A 309 -0.03 -24.90 6.98
CA CYS A 309 0.72 -23.73 7.40
C CYS A 309 0.61 -22.64 6.33
N ARG A 310 -0.32 -21.70 6.51
CA ARG A 310 -0.42 -20.54 5.60
C ARG A 310 0.62 -19.48 5.88
N TYR A 311 1.11 -19.41 7.12
CA TYR A 311 2.01 -18.37 7.57
C TYR A 311 3.13 -18.94 8.44
N PRO A 312 4.39 -18.53 8.20
CA PRO A 312 5.50 -18.92 9.04
C PRO A 312 5.38 -18.26 10.42
N LYS A 313 5.37 -19.07 11.49
CA LYS A 313 5.64 -18.54 12.83
C LYS A 313 7.13 -18.18 12.89
N LYS A 314 7.48 -16.99 13.39
CA LYS A 314 8.86 -16.69 13.75
C LYS A 314 9.27 -17.64 14.88
N THR A 315 10.07 -18.66 14.58
CA THR A 315 10.90 -19.28 15.61
C THR A 315 11.90 -18.20 16.01
N PRO A 316 12.04 -17.82 17.30
CA PRO A 316 13.01 -16.81 17.68
C PRO A 316 14.40 -17.29 17.26
N THR A 317 14.96 -16.66 16.23
CA THR A 317 16.39 -16.78 15.93
C THR A 317 17.12 -16.26 17.16
N LYS A 318 18.03 -17.08 17.69
CA LYS A 318 18.91 -16.70 18.81
C LYS A 318 19.40 -15.28 18.56
N MET A 319 19.08 -14.37 19.47
CA MET A 319 19.67 -13.05 19.51
C MET A 319 21.18 -13.21 19.34
N SER A 320 21.75 -12.52 18.36
CA SER A 320 23.16 -12.15 18.41
C SER A 320 23.40 -11.60 19.81
N GLN A 321 24.29 -12.24 20.56
CA GLN A 321 24.67 -11.82 21.90
C GLN A 321 24.95 -10.30 21.87
N PRO A 322 24.48 -9.53 22.86
CA PRO A 322 24.89 -8.14 22.97
C PRO A 322 26.41 -8.09 23.04
N LEU A 323 27.02 -7.26 22.21
CA LEU A 323 28.43 -6.90 22.34
C LEU A 323 28.65 -6.44 23.79
N ASP A 324 29.53 -7.14 24.49
CA ASP A 324 29.93 -6.80 25.85
C ASP A 324 30.34 -5.33 25.89
N VAL A 325 29.64 -4.59 26.75
CA VAL A 325 30.05 -3.25 27.19
C VAL A 325 31.33 -3.46 27.98
N VAL A 326 32.47 -3.13 27.38
CA VAL A 326 33.72 -2.97 28.13
C VAL A 326 33.55 -1.74 29.00
N GLU A 327 33.25 -1.96 30.28
CA GLU A 327 33.35 -0.95 31.32
C GLU A 327 34.80 -0.42 31.35
N GLN A 328 34.97 0.85 30.98
CA GLN A 328 36.14 1.61 31.41
C GLN A 328 35.99 1.86 32.92
N GLN A 329 36.81 1.16 33.70
CA GLN A 329 37.06 1.56 35.09
C GLN A 329 38.09 2.69 35.12
N VAL A 330 37.82 3.61 36.06
CA VAL A 330 38.47 4.88 36.39
C VAL A 330 39.96 4.76 36.64
#